data_AF-A0A1G1TD26-F1
#
_entry.id   AF-A0A1G1TD26-F1
#
_cell.length_a   1.000
_cell.length_b   1.000
_cell.length_c   1.000
_cell.angle_alpha   90.00
_cell.angle_beta   90.00
_cell.angle_gamma   90.00
#
_symmetry.space_group_name_H-M   'P 1'
#
loop_
_entity.id
_entity.type
_entity.pdbx_description
1 polymer ?
#
loop_
_entity_poly.entity_id
_entity_poly.type
_entity_poly.pdbx_seq_one_letter_code
_entity_poly.pdbx_strand_id
1 'polypeptide(L)'
;MKKSSLNLLFLLLALFTLASCEKDEPNLNVGPKMNIVFDDAIDKTTADYKIGSTLTLKISAPGASTVSIVTNYTTGTVRTANLGTFPVTNGVATVTIPANSLRASADGAPVGATATASTRPANTYTLTVDATGNGVTERRFFTAVLVQ
;
A
#
# COMPACT_ATOMS: atom_id res chain seq x y z
N MET A 1 20.79 -40.04 -59.51
CA MET A 1 19.67 -39.97 -58.55
C MET A 1 20.14 -39.27 -57.27
N LYS A 2 20.05 -37.93 -57.18
CA LYS A 2 20.59 -37.12 -56.06
C LYS A 2 19.68 -35.91 -55.73
N LYS A 3 18.36 -36.06 -55.83
CA LYS A 3 17.40 -34.97 -55.55
C LYS A 3 16.47 -35.23 -54.37
N SER A 4 16.49 -36.45 -53.81
CA SER A 4 15.55 -36.83 -52.73
C SER A 4 16.07 -36.55 -51.31
N SER A 5 17.39 -36.39 -51.13
CA SER A 5 17.99 -36.20 -49.80
C SER A 5 17.99 -34.74 -49.33
N LEU A 6 17.94 -33.77 -50.24
CA LEU A 6 17.94 -32.35 -49.88
C LEU A 6 16.57 -31.88 -49.36
N ASN A 7 15.48 -32.37 -49.96
CA ASN A 7 14.13 -32.04 -49.51
C ASN A 7 13.80 -32.64 -48.14
N LEU A 8 14.36 -33.81 -47.79
CA LEU A 8 14.16 -34.43 -46.48
C LEU A 8 14.92 -33.68 -45.37
N LEU A 9 16.10 -33.13 -45.68
CA LEU A 9 16.89 -32.33 -44.75
C LEU A 9 16.23 -30.97 -44.46
N PHE A 10 15.63 -30.33 -45.46
CA PHE A 10 14.85 -29.10 -45.27
C PHE A 10 13.56 -29.33 -44.47
N LEU A 11 12.89 -30.47 -44.65
CA LEU A 11 11.71 -30.83 -43.86
C LEU A 11 12.05 -31.09 -42.39
N LEU A 12 13.23 -31.68 -42.11
CA LEU A 12 13.69 -31.92 -40.74
C LEU A 12 14.12 -30.63 -40.04
N LEU A 13 14.72 -29.68 -40.77
CA LEU A 13 15.15 -28.38 -40.21
C LEU A 13 13.96 -27.48 -39.85
N ALA A 14 12.84 -27.59 -40.58
CA ALA A 14 11.60 -26.87 -40.29
C ALA A 14 10.85 -27.40 -39.05
N LEU A 15 11.12 -28.64 -38.63
CA LEU A 15 10.53 -29.21 -37.42
C LEU A 15 11.21 -28.74 -36.13
N PHE A 16 12.47 -28.29 -36.21
CA PHE A 16 13.20 -27.76 -35.04
C PHE A 16 12.90 -26.28 -34.74
N THR A 17 12.38 -25.50 -35.69
CA THR A 17 12.06 -24.08 -35.46
C THR A 17 10.67 -23.85 -34.86
N LEU A 18 9.79 -24.87 -34.87
CA LEU A 18 8.43 -24.78 -34.33
C LEU A 18 8.32 -25.25 -32.87
N ALA A 19 9.37 -25.86 -32.31
CA ALA A 19 9.35 -26.40 -30.94
C ALA A 19 9.76 -25.37 -29.86
N SER A 20 10.18 -24.17 -30.24
CA SER A 20 10.57 -23.11 -29.30
C SER A 20 9.55 -21.96 -29.28
N CYS A 21 8.28 -22.32 -29.11
CA CYS A 21 7.35 -21.45 -28.40
C CYS A 21 7.17 -22.11 -27.03
N GLU A 22 8.14 -21.89 -26.14
CA GLU A 22 7.87 -21.97 -24.72
C GLU A 22 6.80 -20.90 -24.49
N LYS A 23 5.55 -21.36 -24.46
CA LYS A 23 4.41 -20.51 -24.17
C LYS A 23 4.69 -20.04 -22.76
N ASP A 24 5.12 -18.78 -22.62
CA ASP A 24 5.11 -18.08 -21.34
C ASP A 24 3.67 -18.19 -20.85
N GLU A 25 3.40 -19.23 -20.05
CA GLU A 25 2.15 -19.31 -19.33
C GLU A 25 2.13 -18.03 -18.50
N PRO A 26 1.09 -17.19 -18.61
CA PRO A 26 0.98 -16.06 -17.74
C PRO A 26 1.10 -16.64 -16.33
N ASN A 27 2.08 -16.16 -15.58
CA ASN A 27 2.29 -16.61 -14.21
C ASN A 27 1.03 -16.21 -13.42
N LEU A 28 0.03 -17.09 -13.43
CA LEU A 28 -1.22 -16.97 -12.69
C LEU A 28 -1.01 -17.36 -11.23
N ASN A 29 0.23 -17.30 -10.74
CA ASN A 29 0.51 -17.27 -9.31
C ASN A 29 0.03 -15.91 -8.78
N VAL A 30 -1.29 -15.74 -8.74
CA VAL A 30 -1.94 -14.90 -7.75
C VAL A 30 -1.63 -15.55 -6.42
N GLY A 31 -0.45 -15.24 -5.89
CA GLY A 31 -0.13 -15.48 -4.50
C GLY A 31 -1.25 -14.92 -3.62
N PRO A 32 -1.41 -15.42 -2.38
CA PRO A 32 -2.47 -14.95 -1.51
C PRO A 32 -2.45 -13.43 -1.45
N LYS A 33 -3.53 -12.79 -1.94
CA LYS A 33 -3.65 -11.33 -1.92
C LYS A 33 -3.56 -10.88 -0.47
N MET A 34 -2.59 -10.03 -0.16
CA MET A 34 -2.52 -9.44 1.17
C MET A 34 -3.71 -8.49 1.29
N ASN A 35 -4.62 -8.76 2.22
CA ASN A 35 -5.71 -7.85 2.51
C ASN A 35 -5.28 -6.92 3.62
N ILE A 36 -5.51 -5.62 3.45
CA ILE A 36 -5.28 -4.60 4.48
C ILE A 36 -6.63 -4.24 5.10
N VAL A 37 -6.79 -4.55 6.40
CA VAL A 37 -7.96 -4.15 7.19
C VAL A 37 -7.49 -3.26 8.33
N PHE A 38 -8.14 -2.10 8.48
CA PHE A 38 -7.89 -1.17 9.57
C PHE A 38 -8.87 -1.44 10.73
N ASP A 39 -8.34 -1.61 11.93
CA ASP A 39 -9.07 -1.58 13.19
C ASP A 39 -8.44 -0.45 14.02
N ASP A 40 -9.17 0.63 14.21
CA ASP A 40 -8.67 1.87 14.79
C ASP A 40 -9.31 2.20 16.14
N ALA A 41 -8.55 2.90 16.99
CA ALA A 41 -9.04 3.44 18.25
C ALA A 41 -9.60 4.86 18.05
N ILE A 42 -10.41 5.06 17.01
CA ILE A 42 -11.11 6.32 16.78
C ILE A 42 -12.31 6.43 17.71
N ASP A 43 -12.71 7.66 18.05
CA ASP A 43 -14.03 7.87 18.64
C ASP A 43 -15.08 7.44 17.61
N LYS A 44 -15.67 6.26 17.77
CA LYS A 44 -16.64 5.69 16.83
C LYS A 44 -17.93 6.49 16.71
N THR A 45 -18.15 7.45 17.61
CA THR A 45 -19.30 8.35 17.63
C THR A 45 -19.09 9.54 16.70
N THR A 46 -17.87 10.09 16.66
CA THR A 46 -17.52 11.29 15.88
C THR A 46 -16.64 11.00 14.67
N ALA A 47 -16.02 9.83 14.63
CA ALA A 47 -14.97 9.44 13.68
C ALA A 47 -13.81 10.46 13.62
N ASP A 48 -13.48 11.09 14.76
CA ASP A 48 -12.49 12.15 14.86
C ASP A 48 -11.24 11.73 15.68
N TYR A 49 -10.08 12.25 15.29
CA TYR A 49 -8.84 12.17 16.07
C TYR A 49 -8.56 13.50 16.78
N LYS A 50 -8.32 13.47 18.08
CA LYS A 50 -8.07 14.67 18.89
C LYS A 50 -6.62 15.14 18.75
N ILE A 51 -6.40 16.44 18.69
CA ILE A 51 -5.04 16.98 18.80
C ILE A 51 -4.44 16.60 20.15
N GLY A 52 -3.15 16.24 20.13
CA GLY A 52 -2.45 15.74 21.31
C GLY A 52 -2.78 14.29 21.67
N SER A 53 -3.72 13.64 20.96
CA SER A 53 -3.94 12.21 21.09
C SER A 53 -3.00 11.40 20.19
N THR A 54 -3.14 10.09 20.30
CA THR A 54 -2.41 9.12 19.49
C THR A 54 -3.39 8.34 18.63
N LEU A 55 -3.09 8.26 17.34
CA LEU A 55 -3.75 7.39 16.39
C LEU A 55 -3.18 5.98 16.55
N THR A 56 -4.00 5.01 16.95
CA THR A 56 -3.63 3.59 16.93
C THR A 56 -4.31 2.90 15.77
N LEU A 57 -3.51 2.39 14.84
CA LEU A 57 -3.96 1.58 13.70
C LEU A 57 -3.52 0.15 13.91
N LYS A 58 -4.48 -0.76 13.97
CA LYS A 58 -4.22 -2.19 13.85
C LYS A 58 -4.49 -2.59 12.40
N ILE A 59 -3.44 -3.01 11.72
CA ILE A 59 -3.42 -3.25 10.29
C ILE A 59 -3.27 -4.75 10.10
N SER A 60 -4.38 -5.45 9.84
CA SER A 60 -4.29 -6.85 9.43
C SER A 60 -3.76 -6.88 8.00
N ALA A 61 -2.62 -7.54 7.79
CA ALA A 61 -1.98 -7.74 6.50
C ALA A 61 -1.34 -9.14 6.45
N PRO A 62 -2.15 -10.23 6.38
CA PRO A 62 -1.61 -11.58 6.29
C PRO A 62 -0.72 -11.75 5.06
N GLY A 63 0.48 -12.30 5.25
CA GLY A 63 1.47 -12.47 4.18
C GLY A 63 2.43 -11.29 3.99
N ALA A 64 2.17 -10.14 4.62
CA ALA A 64 3.11 -9.02 4.65
C ALA A 64 4.21 -9.24 5.70
N SER A 65 5.43 -8.77 5.42
CA SER A 65 6.51 -8.66 6.41
C SER A 65 6.58 -7.27 7.02
N THR A 66 6.20 -6.24 6.26
CA THR A 66 6.22 -4.85 6.70
C THR A 66 5.00 -4.07 6.22
N VAL A 67 4.69 -3.00 6.96
CA VAL A 67 3.74 -1.97 6.56
C VAL A 67 4.45 -0.62 6.59
N SER A 68 4.49 0.08 5.46
CA SER A 68 5.00 1.45 5.37
C SER A 68 3.84 2.44 5.35
N ILE A 69 3.98 3.56 6.05
CA ILE A 69 2.93 4.57 6.12
C ILE A 69 3.48 5.95 5.75
N VAL A 70 2.82 6.58 4.78
CA VAL A 70 3.08 7.97 4.38
C VAL A 70 1.81 8.77 4.59
N THR A 71 1.91 9.93 5.24
CA THR A 71 0.80 10.88 5.34
C THR A 71 0.87 11.88 4.20
N ASN A 72 -0.29 12.19 3.62
CA ASN A 72 -0.53 13.19 2.60
C ASN A 72 -1.44 14.27 3.18
N TYR A 73 -1.02 15.53 3.13
CA TYR A 73 -1.75 16.66 3.72
C TYR A 73 -1.50 17.95 2.93
N THR A 74 -2.25 19.01 3.25
CA THR A 74 -2.17 20.30 2.52
C THR A 74 -1.99 21.47 3.47
N THR A 75 -1.03 22.35 3.17
CA THR A 75 -0.77 23.60 3.92
C THR A 75 -0.81 24.82 2.98
N GLY A 76 -1.67 24.77 1.97
CA GLY A 76 -1.64 25.62 0.77
C GLY A 76 -1.03 24.92 -0.45
N THR A 77 -0.13 23.96 -0.22
CA THR A 77 0.37 23.00 -1.23
C THR A 77 0.26 21.58 -0.69
N VAL A 78 0.14 20.59 -1.59
CA VAL A 78 0.14 19.17 -1.23
C VAL A 78 1.53 18.78 -0.75
N ARG A 79 1.57 18.07 0.38
CA ARG A 79 2.79 17.65 1.07
C ARG A 79 2.67 16.21 1.52
N THR A 80 3.83 15.62 1.78
CA THR A 80 3.94 14.27 2.34
C THR A 80 4.89 14.23 3.51
N ALA A 81 4.62 13.38 4.50
CA ALA A 81 5.59 13.01 5.51
C ALA A 81 5.63 11.48 5.67
N ASN A 82 6.83 10.94 5.86
CA ASN A 82 7.00 9.51 6.16
C ASN A 82 6.75 9.30 7.65
N LEU A 83 5.82 8.40 7.98
CA LEU A 83 5.48 8.05 9.37
C LEU A 83 6.25 6.83 9.86
N GLY A 84 6.89 6.09 8.95
CA GLY A 84 7.75 4.98 9.24
C GLY A 84 7.35 3.68 8.56
N THR A 85 8.14 2.65 8.84
CA THR A 85 7.90 1.28 8.41
C THR A 85 7.84 0.40 9.64
N PHE A 86 6.78 -0.38 9.73
CA PHE A 86 6.41 -1.16 10.90
C PHE A 86 6.44 -2.65 10.56
N PRO A 87 6.98 -3.50 11.44
CA PRO A 87 6.98 -4.94 11.22
C PRO A 87 5.56 -5.50 11.37
N VAL A 88 5.24 -6.52 10.57
CA VAL A 88 4.00 -7.30 10.69
C VAL A 88 4.32 -8.55 11.51
N THR A 89 3.62 -8.73 12.63
CA THR A 89 3.77 -9.90 13.51
C THR A 89 2.45 -10.67 13.56
N ASN A 90 2.47 -11.97 13.29
CA ASN A 90 1.26 -12.81 13.23
C ASN A 90 0.18 -12.24 12.29
N GLY A 91 0.58 -11.66 11.15
CA GLY A 91 -0.32 -11.08 10.16
C GLY A 91 -0.95 -9.75 10.56
N VAL A 92 -0.47 -9.10 11.62
CA VAL A 92 -0.94 -7.79 12.08
C VAL A 92 0.23 -6.85 12.37
N ALA A 93 0.14 -5.61 11.89
CA ALA A 93 0.98 -4.51 12.35
C ALA A 93 0.15 -3.61 13.28
N THR A 94 0.63 -3.38 14.50
CA THR A 94 0.04 -2.39 15.41
C THR A 94 0.91 -1.13 15.34
N VAL A 95 0.32 -0.04 14.89
CA VAL A 95 1.01 1.21 14.63
C VAL A 95 0.43 2.31 15.48
N THR A 96 1.31 3.08 16.12
CA THR A 96 0.96 4.13 17.06
C THR A 96 1.58 5.43 16.54
N ILE A 97 0.74 6.34 16.05
CA ILE A 97 1.15 7.59 15.41
C ILE A 97 0.67 8.75 16.29
N PRO A 98 1.57 9.55 16.88
CA PRO A 98 1.15 10.79 17.52
C PRO A 98 0.47 11.71 16.51
N ALA A 99 -0.65 12.35 16.87
CA ALA A 99 -1.36 13.27 15.97
C ALA A 99 -0.43 14.35 15.38
N ASN A 100 0.54 14.82 16.18
CA ASN A 100 1.52 15.82 15.77
C ASN A 100 2.50 15.33 14.68
N SER A 101 2.66 14.01 14.52
CA SER A 101 3.52 13.42 13.50
C SER A 101 2.86 13.31 12.13
N LEU A 102 1.54 13.56 12.03
CA LEU A 102 0.81 13.55 10.75
C LEU A 102 1.23 14.69 9.80
N ARG A 103 2.07 15.61 10.27
CA ARG A 103 2.63 16.75 9.52
C ARG A 103 4.14 16.80 9.72
N ALA A 104 4.88 17.27 8.72
CA ALA A 104 6.32 17.49 8.88
C ALA A 104 6.58 18.59 9.92
N SER A 105 7.57 18.37 10.79
CA SER A 105 7.88 19.31 11.88
C SER A 105 8.17 20.75 11.40
N ALA A 106 8.72 20.89 10.18
CA ALA A 106 9.02 22.19 9.58
C ALA A 106 7.77 23.04 9.27
N ASP A 107 6.61 22.40 9.15
CA ASP A 107 5.36 23.08 8.85
C ASP A 107 4.59 23.46 10.14
N GLY A 108 5.15 23.15 11.31
CA GLY A 108 4.55 23.44 12.62
C GLY A 108 3.53 22.40 13.06
N ALA A 109 3.01 22.58 14.28
CA ALA A 109 2.03 21.67 14.87
C ALA A 109 0.71 21.67 14.05
N PRO A 110 -0.03 20.55 14.02
CA PRO A 110 -1.38 20.55 13.52
C PRO A 110 -2.27 21.50 14.33
N VAL A 111 -3.22 22.15 13.65
CA VAL A 111 -4.25 22.96 14.31
C VAL A 111 -5.56 22.19 14.23
N GLY A 112 -6.29 22.07 15.33
CA GLY A 112 -7.46 21.20 15.41
C GLY A 112 -8.62 21.91 14.76
N ALA A 113 -9.42 21.19 13.97
CA ALA A 113 -10.65 21.79 13.46
C ALA A 113 -11.66 22.02 14.61
N THR A 114 -12.41 23.13 14.55
CA THR A 114 -13.28 23.61 15.64
C THR A 114 -14.74 23.09 15.60
N ALA A 115 -15.30 22.71 14.43
CA ALA A 115 -16.69 22.18 14.32
C ALA A 115 -16.84 20.75 13.71
N THR A 116 -17.36 19.74 14.43
CA THR A 116 -17.35 18.29 14.09
C THR A 116 -17.63 17.86 12.62
N ALA A 117 -16.74 16.99 12.11
CA ALA A 117 -16.71 16.13 10.91
C ALA A 117 -17.23 16.56 9.51
N SER A 118 -18.41 17.17 9.34
CA SER A 118 -19.09 17.07 8.02
C SER A 118 -18.63 18.03 6.90
N THR A 119 -17.76 19.03 7.18
CA THR A 119 -17.42 20.10 6.21
C THR A 119 -15.92 20.48 6.15
N ARG A 120 -14.98 19.58 6.48
CA ARG A 120 -13.59 19.96 6.84
C ARG A 120 -12.47 19.51 5.88
N PRO A 121 -12.16 20.25 4.81
CA PRO A 121 -10.91 20.06 4.05
C PRO A 121 -9.66 20.41 4.88
N ALA A 122 -9.76 21.41 5.76
CA ALA A 122 -8.67 21.78 6.66
C ALA A 122 -8.50 20.70 7.73
N ASN A 123 -7.26 20.22 7.92
CA ASN A 123 -6.87 19.22 8.92
C ASN A 123 -7.29 17.77 8.60
N THR A 124 -7.54 17.48 7.32
CA THR A 124 -7.64 16.11 6.81
C THR A 124 -6.27 15.60 6.38
N TYR A 125 -5.95 14.39 6.83
CA TYR A 125 -4.70 13.69 6.55
C TYR A 125 -5.05 12.35 5.92
N THR A 126 -4.49 12.08 4.73
CA THR A 126 -4.65 10.79 4.07
C THR A 126 -3.38 9.98 4.27
N LEU A 127 -3.50 8.85 4.96
CA LEU A 127 -2.44 7.88 5.13
C LEU A 127 -2.46 6.90 3.97
N THR A 128 -1.39 6.90 3.18
CA THR A 128 -1.07 5.83 2.25
C THR A 128 -0.39 4.72 3.03
N VAL A 129 -1.00 3.53 3.05
CA VAL A 129 -0.53 2.36 3.79
C VAL A 129 -0.17 1.27 2.80
N ASP A 130 1.11 0.94 2.76
CA ASP A 130 1.68 -0.07 1.87
C ASP A 130 2.12 -1.30 2.67
N ALA A 131 1.40 -2.42 2.53
CA ALA A 131 1.82 -3.70 3.09
C ALA A 131 2.67 -4.44 2.06
N THR A 132 3.88 -4.83 2.43
CA THR A 132 4.83 -5.50 1.52
C THR A 132 5.23 -6.86 2.09
N GLY A 133 5.23 -7.89 1.24
CA GLY A 133 5.65 -9.24 1.59
C GLY A 133 5.71 -10.14 0.37
N ASN A 134 6.64 -11.10 0.36
CA ASN A 134 6.80 -12.08 -0.71
C ASN A 134 6.89 -11.47 -2.13
N GLY A 135 7.53 -10.30 -2.27
CA GLY A 135 7.68 -9.59 -3.54
C GLY A 135 6.42 -8.88 -4.05
N VAL A 136 5.34 -8.86 -3.26
CA VAL A 136 4.09 -8.16 -3.56
C VAL A 136 3.95 -6.96 -2.61
N THR A 137 3.37 -5.86 -3.11
CA THR A 137 2.95 -4.71 -2.31
C THR A 137 1.47 -4.47 -2.55
N GLU A 138 0.70 -4.39 -1.47
CA GLU A 138 -0.71 -4.03 -1.47
C GLU A 138 -0.87 -2.66 -0.81
N ARG A 139 -1.74 -1.83 -1.37
CA ARG A 139 -1.93 -0.44 -0.93
C ARG A 139 -3.37 -0.20 -0.50
N ARG A 140 -3.54 0.48 0.63
CA ARG A 140 -4.82 1.07 1.05
C ARG A 140 -4.62 2.48 1.57
N PHE A 141 -5.73 3.20 1.63
CA PHE A 141 -5.78 4.56 2.16
C PHE A 141 -6.61 4.58 3.44
N PHE A 142 -6.14 5.33 4.41
CA PHE A 142 -6.85 5.64 5.65
C PHE A 142 -6.94 7.15 5.78
N THR A 143 -8.11 7.70 6.11
CA THR A 143 -8.28 9.14 6.27
C THR A 143 -8.47 9.47 7.74
N ALA A 144 -7.66 10.39 8.25
CA ALA A 144 -7.73 10.91 9.60
C ALA A 144 -8.09 12.40 9.57
N VAL A 145 -9.01 12.82 10.44
CA VAL A 145 -9.35 14.24 10.63
C VAL A 145 -8.93 14.65 12.05
N LEU A 146 -8.09 15.68 12.14
CA LEU A 146 -7.65 16.21 13.43
C LEU A 146 -8.58 17.33 13.92
N VAL A 147 -9.03 17.18 15.17
CA VAL A 147 -10.02 18.07 15.81
C VAL A 147 -9.52 18.52 17.17
N GLN A 148 -10.04 19.66 17.64
CA GLN A 148 -9.67 20.20 18.95
C GLN A 148 -10.13 19.31 20.11
#